data_AF-A0A852WU26-F1
#
_entry.id   AF-A0A852WU26-F1
#
_cell.length_a   1.000
_cell.length_b   1.000
_cell.length_c   1.000
_cell.angle_alpha   90.00
_cell.angle_beta   90.00
_cell.angle_gamma   90.00
#
_symmetry.space_group_name_H-M   'P 1'
#
loop_
_entity.id
_entity.type
_entity.pdbx_description
1 polymer ?
#
loop_
_entity_poly.entity_id
_entity_poly.type
_entity_poly.pdbx_seq_one_letter_code
_entity_poly.pdbx_strand_id
1 'polypeptide(L)'
;MTPDQSAPEPEPSLADEPEVRQAIADGDRASVAAVVTGHPSSPLAWTELADLADSEGRTLESFAFASVAADLAREQLTAGGWQPGDPVSWSDEPNRAYLRALDTQRRAAEGLGLDERAARLADELATADPEAPARIASEFTPTQLITIVGGAAVLFEPAASAEAIVGDPIAEPAATDAAAGED
;
A
#
# COMPACT_ATOMS: atom_id res chain seq x y z
N MET A 1 -31.01 31.95 -26.08
CA MET A 1 -30.45 30.59 -26.04
C MET A 1 -29.04 30.75 -25.49
N THR A 2 -28.94 30.80 -24.16
CA THR A 2 -27.65 30.94 -23.47
C THR A 2 -27.04 29.54 -23.42
N PRO A 3 -25.78 29.35 -23.83
CA PRO A 3 -25.18 28.02 -23.72
C PRO A 3 -25.04 27.69 -22.24
N ASP A 4 -25.58 26.54 -21.88
CA ASP A 4 -25.36 25.89 -20.60
C ASP A 4 -23.86 25.63 -20.50
N GLN A 5 -23.15 26.49 -19.77
CA GLN A 5 -21.75 26.29 -19.44
C GLN A 5 -21.74 25.39 -18.22
N SER A 6 -21.96 24.09 -18.45
CA SER A 6 -21.73 23.07 -17.44
C SER A 6 -20.28 23.23 -16.98
N ALA A 7 -20.08 23.59 -15.71
CA ALA A 7 -18.75 23.59 -15.11
C ALA A 7 -18.14 22.19 -15.30
N PRO A 8 -16.82 22.06 -15.57
CA PRO A 8 -16.20 20.75 -15.58
C PRO A 8 -16.50 20.08 -14.24
N GLU A 9 -17.07 18.87 -14.29
CA GLU A 9 -17.22 18.07 -13.09
C GLU A 9 -15.83 17.90 -12.47
N PRO A 10 -15.68 18.08 -11.14
CA PRO A 10 -14.37 18.00 -10.52
C PRO A 10 -13.79 16.60 -10.77
N GLU A 11 -12.62 16.55 -11.39
CA GLU A 11 -11.89 15.30 -11.56
C GLU A 11 -11.61 14.69 -10.17
N PRO A 12 -11.71 13.36 -10.03
CA PRO A 12 -11.49 12.70 -8.75
C PRO A 12 -10.06 12.96 -8.27
N SER A 13 -9.94 13.49 -7.06
CA SER A 13 -8.69 13.98 -6.48
C SER A 13 -8.58 13.61 -5.01
N LEU A 14 -7.41 13.16 -4.58
CA LEU A 14 -7.06 12.99 -3.18
C LEU A 14 -6.87 14.35 -2.48
N ALA A 15 -6.90 14.35 -1.14
CA ALA A 15 -6.51 15.54 -0.38
C ALA A 15 -5.04 15.89 -0.65
N ASP A 16 -4.73 17.18 -0.79
CA ASP A 16 -3.37 17.65 -1.14
C ASP A 16 -2.34 17.47 0.00
N GLU A 17 -2.79 17.36 1.26
CA GLU A 17 -1.98 17.07 2.45
C GLU A 17 -0.59 17.78 2.48
N PRO A 18 -0.53 19.12 2.35
CA PRO A 18 0.74 19.85 2.26
C PRO A 18 1.61 19.69 3.52
N GLU A 19 1.01 19.54 4.69
CA GLU A 19 1.70 19.27 5.95
C GLU A 19 2.41 17.91 5.95
N VAL A 20 1.79 16.88 5.37
CA VAL A 20 2.39 15.54 5.25
C VAL A 20 3.56 15.60 4.28
N ARG A 21 3.34 16.22 3.11
CA ARG A 21 4.38 16.42 2.09
C ARG A 21 5.59 17.17 2.65
N GLN A 22 5.36 18.21 3.43
CA GLN A 22 6.42 18.97 4.09
C GLN A 22 7.16 18.12 5.13
N ALA A 23 6.44 17.36 5.96
CA ALA A 23 7.05 16.48 6.95
C ALA A 23 7.94 15.39 6.32
N ILE A 24 7.51 14.83 5.18
CA ILE A 24 8.32 13.88 4.39
C ILE A 24 9.56 14.57 3.82
N ALA A 25 9.42 15.78 3.26
CA ALA A 25 10.50 16.51 2.62
C ALA A 25 11.58 17.00 3.60
N ASP A 26 11.17 17.42 4.80
CA ASP A 26 12.08 17.89 5.86
C ASP A 26 12.73 16.73 6.64
N GLY A 27 12.07 15.58 6.66
CA GLY A 27 12.48 14.39 7.37
C GLY A 27 13.59 13.59 6.67
N ASP A 28 14.29 12.76 7.44
CA ASP A 28 15.11 11.69 6.87
C ASP A 28 14.28 10.43 6.60
N ARG A 29 14.85 9.43 5.92
CA ARG A 29 14.18 8.15 5.66
C ARG A 29 13.70 7.45 6.95
N ALA A 30 14.42 7.61 8.06
CA ALA A 30 14.05 6.98 9.33
C ALA A 30 12.79 7.60 9.96
N SER A 31 12.46 8.83 9.57
CA SER A 31 11.31 9.57 10.11
C SER A 31 9.97 9.21 9.45
N VAL A 32 9.95 8.52 8.31
CA VAL A 32 8.71 8.24 7.55
C VAL A 32 7.67 7.46 8.38
N ALA A 33 8.12 6.50 9.20
CA ALA A 33 7.23 5.79 10.11
C ALA A 33 6.58 6.72 11.16
N ALA A 34 7.32 7.73 11.64
CA ALA A 34 6.80 8.73 12.56
C ALA A 34 5.75 9.63 11.87
N VAL A 35 5.97 9.99 10.60
CA VAL A 35 4.98 10.73 9.79
C VAL A 35 3.67 9.93 9.69
N VAL A 36 3.73 8.63 9.40
CA VAL A 36 2.54 7.76 9.39
C VAL A 36 1.84 7.76 10.75
N THR A 37 2.57 7.68 11.86
CA THR A 37 1.93 7.73 13.20
C THR A 37 1.27 9.08 13.50
N GLY A 38 1.80 10.18 12.96
CA GLY A 38 1.20 11.51 13.08
C GLY A 38 0.00 11.73 12.15
N HIS A 39 -0.01 11.04 10.99
CA HIS A 39 -1.01 11.17 9.93
C HIS A 39 -1.53 9.79 9.47
N PRO A 40 -2.15 9.00 10.35
CA PRO A 40 -2.47 7.59 10.06
C PRO A 40 -3.55 7.41 8.98
N SER A 41 -4.32 8.45 8.66
CA SER A 41 -5.31 8.45 7.58
C SER A 41 -4.77 8.94 6.23
N SER A 42 -3.48 9.33 6.16
CA SER A 42 -2.87 9.88 4.95
C SER A 42 -2.42 8.77 3.99
N PRO A 43 -3.02 8.63 2.80
CA PRO A 43 -2.55 7.69 1.80
C PRO A 43 -1.13 8.02 1.35
N LEU A 44 -0.76 9.30 1.31
CA LEU A 44 0.59 9.74 0.96
C LEU A 44 1.64 9.22 1.95
N ALA A 45 1.40 9.37 3.26
CA ALA A 45 2.34 8.90 4.28
C ALA A 45 2.56 7.37 4.19
N TRP A 46 1.49 6.60 4.00
CA TRP A 46 1.59 5.14 3.82
C TRP A 46 2.29 4.75 2.52
N THR A 47 2.09 5.50 1.44
CA THR A 47 2.76 5.27 0.15
C THR A 47 4.26 5.46 0.27
N GLU A 48 4.71 6.54 0.92
CA GLU A 48 6.15 6.76 1.17
C GLU A 48 6.75 5.65 2.04
N LEU A 49 6.02 5.17 3.05
CA LEU A 49 6.47 4.07 3.89
C LEU A 49 6.60 2.76 3.08
N ALA A 50 5.68 2.50 2.15
CA ALA A 50 5.72 1.35 1.26
C ALA A 50 6.91 1.41 0.28
N ASP A 51 7.18 2.58 -0.29
CA ASP A 51 8.31 2.81 -1.20
C ASP A 51 9.65 2.71 -0.46
N LEU A 52 9.72 3.19 0.79
CA LEU A 52 10.89 3.00 1.64
C LEU A 52 11.15 1.51 1.88
N ALA A 53 10.12 0.75 2.26
CA ALA A 53 10.23 -0.69 2.47
C ALA A 53 10.65 -1.44 1.19
N ASP A 54 10.10 -1.07 0.03
CA ASP A 54 10.50 -1.62 -1.28
C ASP A 54 11.99 -1.36 -1.54
N SER A 55 12.45 -0.13 -1.31
CA SER A 55 13.86 0.27 -1.52
C SER A 55 14.85 -0.49 -0.62
N GLU A 56 14.38 -1.01 0.51
CA GLU A 56 15.16 -1.80 1.46
C GLU A 56 15.03 -3.31 1.25
N GLY A 57 14.28 -3.74 0.22
CA GLY A 57 14.03 -5.15 -0.07
C GLY A 57 13.08 -5.83 0.91
N ARG A 58 12.32 -5.07 1.69
CA ARG A 58 11.33 -5.56 2.65
C ARG A 58 9.99 -5.81 1.95
N THR A 59 9.96 -6.83 1.10
CA THR A 59 8.82 -7.11 0.18
C THR A 59 7.49 -7.31 0.93
N LEU A 60 7.49 -8.02 2.05
CA LEU A 60 6.27 -8.27 2.82
C LEU A 60 5.70 -6.98 3.41
N GLU A 61 6.56 -6.16 4.00
CA GLU A 61 6.20 -4.87 4.58
C GLU A 61 5.76 -3.89 3.51
N SER A 62 6.46 -3.82 2.38
CA SER A 62 6.08 -3.01 1.22
C SER A 62 4.68 -3.37 0.73
N PHE A 63 4.38 -4.67 0.57
CA PHE A 63 3.04 -5.14 0.22
C PHE A 63 1.99 -4.71 1.25
N ALA A 64 2.26 -4.88 2.54
CA ALA A 64 1.34 -4.52 3.61
C ALA A 64 1.05 -3.01 3.66
N PHE A 65 2.09 -2.17 3.61
CA PHE A 65 1.95 -0.71 3.64
C PHE A 65 1.26 -0.17 2.39
N ALA A 66 1.61 -0.68 1.21
CA ALA A 66 0.96 -0.28 -0.04
C ALA A 66 -0.52 -0.69 -0.07
N SER A 67 -0.88 -1.80 0.58
CA SER A 67 -2.29 -2.21 0.75
C SER A 67 -3.09 -1.15 1.52
N VAL A 68 -2.56 -0.71 2.67
CA VAL A 68 -3.20 0.33 3.49
C VAL A 68 -3.30 1.66 2.74
N ALA A 69 -2.22 2.05 2.05
CA ALA A 69 -2.22 3.27 1.23
C ALA A 69 -3.32 3.25 0.15
N ALA A 70 -3.42 2.14 -0.61
CA ALA A 70 -4.40 2.00 -1.67
C ALA A 70 -5.84 1.97 -1.14
N ASP A 71 -6.08 1.33 0.01
CA ASP A 71 -7.41 1.27 0.61
C ASP A 71 -7.87 2.65 1.10
N LEU A 72 -7.01 3.37 1.83
CA LEU A 72 -7.29 4.75 2.29
C LEU A 72 -7.51 5.70 1.11
N ALA A 73 -6.72 5.56 0.03
CA ALA A 73 -6.90 6.36 -1.17
C ALA A 73 -8.27 6.09 -1.83
N ARG A 74 -8.66 4.82 -2.00
CA ARG A 74 -9.99 4.47 -2.55
C ARG A 74 -11.12 4.99 -1.68
N GLU A 75 -10.98 4.92 -0.35
CA GLU A 75 -11.96 5.48 0.58
C GLU A 75 -12.12 7.00 0.38
N GLN A 76 -11.01 7.74 0.28
CA GLN A 76 -11.05 9.19 0.05
C GLN A 76 -11.63 9.55 -1.33
N LEU A 77 -11.19 8.86 -2.39
CA LEU A 77 -11.70 9.06 -3.75
C LEU A 77 -13.22 8.79 -3.80
N THR A 78 -13.66 7.68 -3.20
CA THR A 78 -15.08 7.31 -3.14
C THR A 78 -15.91 8.35 -2.38
N ALA A 79 -15.37 8.90 -1.30
CA ALA A 79 -16.00 10.01 -0.58
C ALA A 79 -16.11 11.29 -1.44
N GLY A 80 -15.19 11.47 -2.39
CA GLY A 80 -15.22 12.53 -3.42
C GLY A 80 -16.10 12.23 -4.63
N GLY A 81 -16.78 11.09 -4.69
CA GLY A 81 -17.69 10.71 -5.77
C GLY A 81 -17.11 9.79 -6.85
N TRP A 82 -15.82 9.45 -6.77
CA TRP A 82 -15.18 8.46 -7.64
C TRP A 82 -15.81 7.07 -7.47
N GLN A 83 -15.93 6.31 -8.56
CA GLN A 83 -16.30 4.90 -8.54
C GLN A 83 -15.13 4.02 -9.02
N PRO A 84 -15.03 2.75 -8.56
CA PRO A 84 -14.03 1.82 -9.07
C PRO A 84 -14.08 1.70 -10.59
N GLY A 85 -12.95 2.02 -11.23
CA GLY A 85 -12.81 2.03 -12.70
C GLY A 85 -12.90 3.41 -13.34
N ASP A 86 -13.30 4.44 -12.60
CA ASP A 86 -13.20 5.83 -13.07
C ASP A 86 -11.72 6.25 -13.14
N PRO A 87 -11.36 7.10 -14.12
CA PRO A 87 -9.98 7.55 -14.29
C PRO A 87 -9.49 8.36 -13.09
N VAL A 88 -8.20 8.26 -12.77
CA VAL A 88 -7.53 9.01 -11.71
C VAL A 88 -6.22 9.55 -12.29
N SER A 89 -6.20 10.83 -12.64
CA SER A 89 -5.10 11.43 -13.42
C SER A 89 -3.79 11.54 -12.64
N TRP A 90 -2.69 11.06 -13.23
CA TRP A 90 -1.31 11.25 -12.75
C TRP A 90 -0.88 12.73 -12.71
N SER A 91 -1.47 13.54 -13.60
CA SER A 91 -1.14 14.97 -13.68
C SER A 91 -1.51 15.73 -12.40
N ASP A 92 -2.49 15.21 -11.66
CA ASP A 92 -2.84 15.73 -10.35
C ASP A 92 -1.90 15.15 -9.28
N GLU A 93 -1.17 16.02 -8.59
CA GLU A 93 -0.13 15.61 -7.63
C GLU A 93 -0.67 14.76 -6.47
N PRO A 94 -1.81 15.08 -5.84
CA PRO A 94 -2.37 14.29 -4.74
C PRO A 94 -2.65 12.84 -5.16
N ASN A 95 -3.15 12.65 -6.38
CA ASN A 95 -3.50 11.34 -6.93
C ASN A 95 -2.30 10.40 -7.11
N ARG A 96 -1.08 10.92 -7.18
CA ARG A 96 0.11 10.10 -7.33
C ARG A 96 0.33 9.15 -6.16
N ALA A 97 -0.17 9.48 -4.96
CA ALA A 97 -0.12 8.56 -3.82
C ALA A 97 -0.86 7.24 -4.13
N TYR A 98 -2.07 7.32 -4.67
CA TYR A 98 -2.84 6.14 -5.08
C TYR A 98 -2.13 5.33 -6.18
N LEU A 99 -1.71 6.00 -7.25
CA LEU A 99 -1.10 5.35 -8.41
C LEU A 99 0.23 4.67 -8.05
N ARG A 100 1.05 5.34 -7.22
CA ARG A 100 2.29 4.75 -6.67
C ARG A 100 1.99 3.56 -5.76
N ALA A 101 1.00 3.67 -4.87
CA ALA A 101 0.62 2.56 -3.99
C ALA A 101 0.19 1.32 -4.78
N LEU A 102 -0.59 1.47 -5.86
CA LEU A 102 -0.97 0.35 -6.73
C LEU A 102 0.25 -0.31 -7.36
N ASP A 103 1.19 0.47 -7.89
CA ASP A 103 2.38 -0.06 -8.55
C ASP A 103 3.34 -0.74 -7.55
N THR A 104 3.56 -0.14 -6.39
CA THR A 104 4.38 -0.73 -5.32
C THR A 104 3.74 -2.01 -4.78
N GLN A 105 2.42 -2.03 -4.57
CA GLN A 105 1.69 -3.24 -4.19
C GLN A 105 1.79 -4.33 -5.27
N ARG A 106 1.70 -3.95 -6.55
CA ARG A 106 1.83 -4.87 -7.69
C ARG A 106 3.21 -5.53 -7.70
N ARG A 107 4.28 -4.73 -7.63
CA ARG A 107 5.67 -5.23 -7.58
C ARG A 107 5.90 -6.15 -6.38
N ALA A 108 5.41 -5.77 -5.21
CA ALA A 108 5.55 -6.59 -4.01
C ALA A 108 4.74 -7.89 -4.12
N ALA A 109 3.55 -7.86 -4.73
CA ALA A 109 2.76 -9.05 -5.01
C ALA A 109 3.49 -10.03 -5.95
N GLU A 110 4.15 -9.53 -6.99
CA GLU A 110 5.01 -10.34 -7.88
C GLU A 110 6.15 -10.99 -7.09
N GLY A 111 6.83 -10.22 -6.23
CA GLY A 111 7.89 -10.73 -5.35
C GLY A 111 7.43 -11.82 -4.38
N LEU A 112 6.16 -11.82 -4.01
CA LEU A 112 5.53 -12.83 -3.13
C LEU A 112 4.91 -14.02 -3.91
N GLY A 113 4.92 -14.01 -5.24
CA GLY A 113 4.28 -15.04 -6.07
C GLY A 113 2.76 -14.96 -6.11
N LEU A 114 2.18 -13.78 -5.86
CA LEU A 114 0.74 -13.53 -5.92
C LEU A 114 0.32 -13.04 -7.31
N ASP A 115 0.54 -13.85 -8.34
CA ASP A 115 0.44 -13.44 -9.75
C ASP A 115 -0.94 -12.87 -10.13
N GLU A 116 -2.03 -13.51 -9.69
CA GLU A 116 -3.40 -13.02 -9.95
C GLU A 116 -3.69 -11.68 -9.27
N ARG A 117 -3.03 -11.41 -8.13
CA ARG A 117 -3.16 -10.13 -7.42
C ARG A 117 -2.39 -9.04 -8.17
N ALA A 118 -1.17 -9.36 -8.61
CA ALA A 118 -0.35 -8.46 -9.42
C ALA A 118 -1.05 -8.08 -10.73
N ALA A 119 -1.62 -9.06 -11.45
CA ALA A 119 -2.36 -8.80 -12.70
C ALA A 119 -3.53 -7.83 -12.48
N ARG A 120 -4.36 -8.07 -11.46
CA ARG A 120 -5.49 -7.16 -11.14
C ARG A 120 -5.04 -5.75 -10.77
N LEU A 121 -3.92 -5.61 -10.06
CA LEU A 121 -3.34 -4.31 -9.72
C LEU A 121 -2.80 -3.58 -10.94
N ALA A 122 -2.18 -4.31 -11.87
CA ALA A 122 -1.73 -3.75 -13.14
C ALA A 122 -2.91 -3.23 -13.98
N ASP A 123 -3.98 -4.01 -14.07
CA ASP A 123 -5.20 -3.64 -14.80
C ASP A 123 -5.87 -2.41 -14.17
N GLU A 124 -5.96 -2.37 -12.83
CA GLU A 124 -6.51 -1.23 -12.09
C GLU A 124 -5.68 0.05 -12.32
N LEU A 125 -4.35 -0.05 -12.23
CA LEU A 125 -3.45 1.08 -12.47
C LEU A 125 -3.57 1.60 -13.91
N ALA A 126 -3.56 0.71 -14.90
CA ALA A 126 -3.67 1.08 -16.32
C ALA A 126 -5.06 1.65 -16.67
N THR A 127 -6.10 1.20 -15.98
CA THR A 127 -7.47 1.74 -16.11
C THR A 127 -7.56 3.14 -15.49
N ALA A 128 -6.94 3.34 -14.33
CA ALA A 128 -6.92 4.63 -13.65
C ALA A 128 -6.16 5.69 -14.46
N ASP A 129 -4.94 5.36 -14.91
CA ASP A 129 -4.16 6.19 -15.81
C ASP A 129 -3.15 5.34 -16.63
N PRO A 130 -3.26 5.32 -17.97
CA PRO A 130 -2.39 4.49 -18.81
C PRO A 130 -0.93 4.98 -18.88
N GLU A 131 -0.66 6.24 -18.56
CA GLU A 131 0.71 6.79 -18.51
C GLU A 131 1.39 6.53 -17.16
N ALA A 132 0.62 6.34 -16.09
CA ALA A 132 1.15 6.19 -14.73
C ALA A 132 2.22 5.11 -14.59
N PRO A 133 2.09 3.87 -15.12
CA PRO A 133 3.14 2.86 -15.00
C PRO A 133 4.50 3.34 -15.54
N ALA A 134 4.50 4.00 -16.70
CA ALA A 134 5.72 4.50 -17.33
C ALA A 134 6.30 5.69 -16.56
N ARG A 135 5.44 6.61 -16.09
CA ARG A 135 5.84 7.75 -15.27
C ARG A 135 6.47 7.30 -13.95
N ILE A 136 5.82 6.40 -13.23
CA ILE A 136 6.32 5.82 -11.96
C ILE A 136 7.69 5.19 -12.18
N ALA A 137 7.84 4.35 -13.21
CA ALA A 137 9.12 3.72 -13.51
C ALA A 137 10.25 4.74 -13.76
N SER A 138 9.93 5.91 -14.33
CA SER A 138 10.89 6.97 -14.65
C SER A 138 11.18 7.96 -13.52
N GLU A 139 10.19 8.26 -12.68
CA GLU A 139 10.25 9.32 -11.66
C GLU A 139 10.49 8.76 -10.26
N PHE A 140 10.01 7.55 -9.98
CA PHE A 140 10.06 6.91 -8.68
C PHE A 140 10.83 5.59 -8.76
N THR A 141 11.82 5.51 -9.66
CA THR A 141 12.65 4.33 -9.82
C THR A 141 13.15 3.87 -8.44
N PRO A 142 12.73 2.69 -7.94
CA PRO A 142 13.34 2.15 -6.74
C PRO A 142 14.80 2.00 -7.10
N THR A 143 15.67 2.71 -6.36
CA THR A 143 17.10 2.68 -6.62
C THR A 143 17.51 1.22 -6.63
N GLN A 144 17.72 0.66 -7.83
CA GLN A 144 18.27 -0.66 -7.96
C GLN A 144 19.58 -0.58 -7.19
N LEU A 145 19.67 -1.39 -6.14
CA LEU A 145 20.95 -1.73 -5.56
C LEU A 145 21.78 -2.28 -6.72
N ILE A 146 22.56 -1.43 -7.36
CA ILE A 146 23.78 -1.85 -8.03
C ILE A 146 24.64 -2.36 -6.88
N THR A 147 24.43 -3.63 -6.53
CA THR A 147 25.37 -4.39 -5.73
C THR A 147 26.64 -4.45 -6.57
N ILE A 148 27.51 -3.45 -6.43
CA ILE A 148 28.92 -3.66 -6.75
C ILE A 148 29.34 -4.75 -5.79
N VAL A 149 29.49 -5.98 -6.29
CA VAL A 149 30.02 -7.12 -5.54
C VAL A 149 31.48 -6.79 -5.18
N GLY A 150 31.66 -5.99 -4.14
CA GLY A 150 32.90 -5.83 -3.40
C GLY A 150 32.85 -6.80 -2.24
N GLY A 151 33.52 -7.94 -2.39
CA GLY A 151 33.39 -9.10 -1.52
C GLY A 151 33.55 -8.82 -0.03
N ALA A 152 32.51 -9.16 0.72
CA ALA A 152 32.60 -9.85 2.00
C ALA A 152 31.25 -10.52 2.25
N ALA A 153 31.23 -11.85 2.21
CA ALA A 153 30.09 -12.63 2.69
C ALA A 153 29.87 -12.30 4.17
N VAL A 154 28.77 -11.63 4.50
CA VAL A 154 28.25 -11.61 5.86
C VAL A 154 27.31 -12.80 5.97
N LEU A 155 27.87 -13.90 6.47
CA LEU A 155 27.11 -15.06 6.93
C LEU A 155 26.24 -14.58 8.09
N PHE A 156 24.93 -14.61 7.91
CA PHE A 156 24.01 -14.48 9.03
C PHE A 156 24.10 -15.77 9.84
N GLU A 157 24.59 -15.71 11.08
CA GLU A 157 24.43 -16.81 12.03
C GLU A 157 22.93 -16.95 12.34
N PRO A 158 22.34 -18.15 12.22
CA PRO A 158 20.95 -18.34 12.60
C PRO A 158 20.84 -18.15 14.11
N ALA A 159 20.00 -17.20 14.53
CA ALA A 159 19.60 -17.07 15.92
C ALA A 159 19.02 -18.42 16.40
N ALA A 160 19.49 -18.86 17.56
CA ALA A 160 19.09 -20.10 18.19
C ALA A 160 17.56 -20.24 18.24
N SER A 161 17.07 -21.44 17.91
CA SER A 161 15.66 -21.84 17.87
C SER A 161 14.89 -21.28 19.06
N ALA A 162 13.97 -20.35 18.80
CA ALA A 162 12.92 -20.04 19.75
C ALA A 162 11.95 -21.23 19.77
N GLU A 163 11.99 -22.02 20.85
CA GLU A 163 10.95 -23.02 21.09
C GLU A 163 9.61 -22.30 21.22
N ALA A 164 8.67 -22.67 20.35
CA ALA A 164 7.29 -22.24 20.45
C ALA A 164 6.70 -22.79 21.75
N ILE A 165 6.39 -21.91 22.70
CA ILE A 165 5.61 -22.27 23.89
C ILE A 165 4.17 -22.45 23.43
N VAL A 166 3.76 -23.70 23.28
CA VAL A 166 2.35 -24.07 23.11
C VAL A 166 1.63 -23.71 24.40
N GLY A 167 0.73 -22.73 24.36
CA GLY A 167 -0.17 -22.42 25.47
C GLY A 167 -1.06 -23.63 25.78
N ASP A 168 -1.40 -23.80 27.06
CA ASP A 168 -2.26 -24.88 27.55
C ASP A 168 -3.56 -24.99 26.72
N PRO A 169 -4.02 -26.22 26.40
CA PRO A 169 -5.26 -26.41 25.67
C PRO A 169 -6.43 -25.81 26.43
N ILE A 170 -7.20 -24.95 25.75
CA ILE A 170 -8.47 -24.44 26.26
C ILE A 170 -9.41 -25.64 26.43
N ALA A 171 -9.90 -25.86 27.65
CA ALA A 171 -10.83 -26.93 27.96
C ALA A 171 -12.10 -26.80 27.11
N GLU A 172 -12.45 -27.89 26.43
CA GLU A 172 -13.65 -28.01 25.59
C GLU A 172 -14.91 -27.78 26.46
N PRO A 173 -15.89 -26.97 26.01
CA PRO A 173 -17.11 -26.79 26.77
C PRO A 173 -17.88 -28.11 26.82
N ALA A 174 -18.15 -28.59 28.04
CA ALA A 174 -18.90 -29.81 28.28
C ALA A 174 -20.24 -29.75 27.54
N ALA A 175 -20.41 -30.62 26.55
CA ALA A 175 -21.71 -30.89 25.94
C ALA A 175 -22.62 -31.50 27.00
N THR A 176 -23.59 -30.73 27.49
CA THR A 176 -24.66 -31.27 28.34
C THR A 176 -25.50 -32.21 27.49
N ASP A 177 -25.40 -33.50 27.79
CA ASP A 177 -26.23 -34.56 27.27
C ASP A 177 -27.68 -34.33 27.72
N ALA A 178 -28.49 -33.71 26.84
CA ALA A 178 -29.92 -33.57 27.01
C ALA A 178 -30.63 -34.68 26.22
N ALA A 179 -30.52 -35.92 26.70
CA ALA A 179 -31.33 -37.03 26.24
C ALA A 179 -31.65 -38.00 27.39
N ALA A 180 -32.72 -37.70 28.13
CA ALA A 180 -33.58 -38.64 28.86
C ALA A 180 -34.79 -37.85 29.39
N GLY A 181 -36.06 -38.21 29.19
CA GLY A 181 -36.64 -39.39 28.56
C GLY A 181 -38.15 -39.18 28.42
N GLU A 182 -38.76 -40.11 27.69
CA GLU A 182 -40.20 -40.32 27.53
C GLU A 182 -40.95 -40.47 28.88
N ASP A 183 -42.07 -39.78 29.05
CA ASP A 183 -43.44 -40.33 29.16
C ASP A 183 -44.48 -39.19 29.09
#